data_AF-A0A329T5H4-F1
#
_entry.id   AF-A0A329T5H4-F1
#
_cell.length_a   1.000
_cell.length_b   1.000
_cell.length_c   1.000
_cell.angle_alpha   90.00
_cell.angle_beta   90.00
_cell.angle_gamma   90.00
#
_symmetry.space_group_name_H-M   'P 1'
#
loop_
_entity.id
_entity.type
_entity.pdbx_description
1 polymer ?
#
loop_
_entity_poly.entity_id
_entity_poly.type
_entity_poly.pdbx_seq_one_letter_code
_entity_poly.pdbx_strand_id
1 'polypeptide(L)'
;MHYLAVGPAVFQGIVKTIEYPLYAHLDPGQRFGANLSRSALLALIHMGEEFKVTLSRITLDTVARVLTVTFKGKKTTAWWVNLRLPLARRLLTLRDYERQRDTTKVTYELVKLDYYRFTISVKKKRKHGHVQRRLLDDDNEDGTGGANINTSGS
;
A
#
# COMPACT_ATOMS: atom_id res chain seq x y z
N MET A 1 24.58 37.81 -3.12
CA MET A 1 24.51 36.36 -2.84
C MET A 1 23.70 36.16 -1.56
N HIS A 2 22.38 36.04 -1.65
CA HIS A 2 21.53 35.76 -0.48
C HIS A 2 21.50 34.25 -0.23
N TYR A 3 22.13 33.80 0.85
CA TYR A 3 21.92 32.45 1.36
C TYR A 3 20.55 32.40 2.05
N LEU A 4 19.56 31.80 1.39
CA LEU A 4 18.29 31.45 2.03
C LEU A 4 18.60 30.39 3.09
N ALA A 5 18.51 30.77 4.36
CA ALA A 5 18.57 29.83 5.47
C ALA A 5 17.38 28.87 5.34
N VAL A 6 17.64 27.66 4.86
CA VAL A 6 16.63 26.60 4.78
C VAL A 6 16.32 26.17 6.21
N GLY A 7 15.14 26.56 6.70
CA GLY A 7 14.70 26.20 8.05
C GLY A 7 14.71 24.68 8.28
N PRO A 8 14.90 24.19 9.52
CA PRO A 8 15.02 22.77 9.84
C PRO A 8 13.92 21.89 9.27
N ALA A 9 12.67 22.39 9.21
CA ALA A 9 11.53 21.68 8.65
C ALA A 9 11.65 21.46 7.13
N VAL A 10 12.15 22.46 6.39
CA VAL A 10 12.34 22.38 4.94
C VAL A 10 13.52 21.45 4.61
N PHE A 11 14.61 21.54 5.38
CA PHE A 11 15.75 20.62 5.25
C PHE A 11 15.33 19.17 5.55
N GLN A 12 14.61 18.93 6.65
CA GLN A 12 14.05 17.61 6.94
C GLN A 12 13.08 17.13 5.86
N GLY A 13 12.31 18.04 5.25
CA GLY A 13 11.48 17.74 4.08
C GLY A 13 12.32 17.24 2.91
N ILE A 14 13.33 17.99 2.49
CA ILE A 14 14.22 17.63 1.37
C ILE A 14 14.95 16.31 1.63
N VAL A 15 15.47 16.11 2.85
CA VAL A 15 16.13 14.85 3.24
C VAL A 15 15.16 13.67 3.21
N LYS A 16 13.91 13.85 3.65
CA LYS A 16 12.87 12.82 3.53
C LYS A 16 12.53 12.49 2.08
N THR A 17 12.67 13.46 1.16
CA THR A 17 12.42 13.24 -0.27
C THR A 17 13.51 12.40 -0.96
N ILE A 18 14.74 12.42 -0.44
CA ILE A 18 15.84 11.60 -0.96
C ILE A 18 15.96 10.24 -0.26
N GLU A 19 15.43 10.15 0.96
CA GLU A 19 15.34 8.91 1.72
C GLU A 19 14.35 7.94 1.08
N TYR A 20 14.61 6.65 1.20
CA TYR A 20 13.68 5.62 0.71
C TYR A 20 13.59 4.46 1.71
N PRO A 21 12.38 4.11 2.20
CA PRO A 21 12.20 3.08 3.22
C PRO A 21 11.98 1.68 2.64
N LEU A 22 12.56 0.67 3.30
CA LEU A 22 12.14 -0.73 3.23
C LEU A 22 11.56 -1.17 4.58
N TYR A 23 10.69 -2.17 4.52
CA TYR A 23 9.93 -2.64 5.67
C TYR A 23 10.21 -4.12 5.91
N ALA A 24 10.38 -4.51 7.17
CA ALA A 24 10.50 -5.89 7.58
C ALA A 24 9.52 -6.16 8.73
N HIS A 25 8.76 -7.25 8.64
CA HIS A 25 7.82 -7.62 9.70
C HIS A 25 8.46 -8.59 10.69
N LEU A 26 8.23 -8.37 11.98
CA LEU A 26 8.73 -9.27 13.03
C LEU A 26 7.97 -10.60 13.04
N ASP A 27 8.66 -11.70 13.37
CA ASP A 27 8.03 -13.03 13.56
C ASP A 27 7.13 -13.07 14.80
N PRO A 28 6.05 -13.90 14.84
CA PRO A 28 5.22 -14.07 16.03
C PRO A 28 6.05 -14.41 17.26
N GLY A 29 5.76 -13.74 18.38
CA GLY A 29 6.50 -13.91 19.63
C GLY A 29 7.84 -13.18 19.70
N GLN A 30 8.33 -12.59 18.60
CA GLN A 30 9.51 -11.73 18.64
C GLN A 30 9.15 -10.40 19.30
N ARG A 31 9.72 -10.15 20.48
CA ARG A 31 9.42 -8.98 21.32
C ARG A 31 10.68 -8.16 21.54
N PHE A 32 10.50 -6.84 21.53
CA PHE A 32 11.54 -5.87 21.82
C PHE A 32 10.99 -4.84 22.80
N GLY A 33 11.88 -4.18 23.54
CA GLY A 33 11.52 -3.03 24.36
C GLY A 33 10.96 -1.90 23.50
N ALA A 34 10.08 -1.08 24.07
CA ALA A 34 9.64 0.13 23.40
C ALA A 34 10.82 1.10 23.22
N ASN A 35 10.80 1.87 22.13
CA ASN A 35 11.76 2.97 21.88
C ASN A 35 13.24 2.53 21.84
N LEU A 36 13.55 1.40 21.19
CA LEU A 36 14.94 1.03 20.94
C LEU A 36 15.65 2.15 20.18
N SER A 37 16.82 2.55 20.69
CA SER A 37 17.68 3.51 20.01
C SER A 37 18.22 2.93 18.71
N ARG A 38 18.64 3.82 17.79
CA ARG A 38 19.31 3.43 16.55
C ARG A 38 20.50 2.51 16.82
N SER A 39 21.36 2.84 17.78
CA SER A 39 22.52 2.04 18.11
C SER A 39 22.14 0.65 18.64
N ALA A 40 21.12 0.55 19.47
CA ALA A 40 20.61 -0.72 19.97
C ALA A 40 20.06 -1.60 18.82
N LEU A 41 19.29 -1.02 17.90
CA LEU A 41 18.79 -1.73 16.71
C LEU A 41 19.94 -2.22 15.82
N LEU A 42 20.95 -1.37 15.58
CA LEU A 42 22.11 -1.75 14.76
C LEU A 42 22.98 -2.83 15.42
N ALA A 43 23.05 -2.86 16.76
CA ALA A 43 23.75 -3.92 17.49
C ALA A 43 23.04 -5.28 17.36
N LEU A 44 21.72 -5.27 17.18
CA LEU A 44 20.90 -6.47 16.96
C LEU A 44 20.94 -6.97 15.50
N ILE A 45 21.45 -6.15 14.58
CA ILE A 45 21.58 -6.48 13.16
C ILE A 45 22.97 -7.05 12.88
N HIS A 46 23.00 -8.31 12.50
CA HIS A 46 24.23 -9.02 12.16
C HIS A 46 24.55 -8.88 10.66
N MET A 47 24.67 -7.63 10.19
CA MET A 47 25.13 -7.30 8.84
C MET A 47 26.41 -6.48 8.88
N GLY A 48 27.14 -6.53 7.77
CA GLY A 48 28.38 -5.80 7.58
C GLY A 48 28.19 -4.29 7.60
N GLU A 49 29.31 -3.58 7.70
CA GLU A 49 29.34 -2.12 7.82
C GLU A 49 28.81 -1.44 6.54
N GLU A 50 28.95 -2.09 5.38
CA GLU A 50 28.40 -1.67 4.10
C GLU A 50 26.88 -1.47 4.14
N PHE A 51 26.16 -2.27 4.94
CA PHE A 51 24.75 -2.06 5.17
C PHE A 51 24.54 -0.83 6.07
N LYS A 52 25.22 -0.78 7.21
CA LYS A 52 25.00 0.23 8.26
C LYS A 52 25.29 1.66 7.79
N VAL A 53 26.32 1.87 6.96
CA VAL A 53 26.69 3.20 6.44
C VAL A 53 25.70 3.75 5.41
N THR A 54 24.95 2.86 4.74
CA THR A 54 23.93 3.25 3.75
C THR A 54 22.61 3.69 4.38
N LEU A 55 22.40 3.36 5.65
CA LEU A 55 21.20 3.73 6.40
C LEU A 55 21.22 5.21 6.78
N SER A 56 20.10 5.87 6.51
CA SER A 56 19.79 7.16 7.12
C SER A 56 19.13 6.96 8.49
N ARG A 57 18.09 6.11 8.55
CA ARG A 57 17.29 5.88 9.76
C ARG A 57 16.93 4.41 9.88
N ILE A 58 16.71 3.98 11.12
CA ILE A 58 16.13 2.68 11.41
C ILE A 58 15.23 2.83 12.63
N THR A 59 14.01 2.34 12.53
CA THR A 59 13.01 2.43 13.61
C THR A 59 12.28 1.11 13.73
N LEU A 60 11.82 0.82 14.94
CA LEU A 60 11.01 -0.36 15.21
C LEU A 60 9.70 0.07 15.86
N ASP A 61 8.59 -0.21 15.19
CA ASP A 61 7.25 -0.13 15.77
C ASP A 61 6.89 -1.50 16.35
N THR A 62 6.86 -1.61 17.68
CA THR A 62 6.55 -2.86 18.37
C THR A 62 5.06 -3.19 18.38
N VAL A 63 4.18 -2.20 18.17
CA VAL A 63 2.72 -2.39 18.09
C VAL A 63 2.36 -2.92 16.71
N ALA A 64 2.82 -2.24 15.66
CA ALA A 64 2.64 -2.69 14.28
C ALA A 64 3.53 -3.91 13.93
N ARG A 65 4.55 -4.18 14.75
CA ARG A 65 5.55 -5.24 14.56
C ARG A 65 6.30 -5.08 13.23
N VAL A 66 6.67 -3.84 12.92
CA VAL A 66 7.36 -3.44 11.70
C VAL A 66 8.68 -2.76 12.04
N LEU A 67 9.76 -3.28 11.46
CA LEU A 67 11.04 -2.60 11.35
C LEU A 67 11.03 -1.78 10.05
N THR A 68 11.27 -0.49 10.16
CA THR A 68 11.43 0.41 9.01
C THR A 68 12.91 0.74 8.88
N VAL A 69 13.48 0.42 7.73
CA VAL A 69 14.88 0.65 7.38
C VAL A 69 14.92 1.70 6.28
N THR A 70 15.40 2.89 6.58
CA THR A 70 15.42 4.02 5.64
C THR A 70 16.83 4.26 5.12
N PHE A 71 17.00 4.20 3.80
CA PHE A 71 18.28 4.42 3.13
C PHE A 71 18.42 5.86 2.65
N LYS A 72 19.67 6.31 2.46
CA LYS A 72 20.00 7.65 1.94
C LYS A 72 19.64 7.89 0.46
N GLY A 73 18.98 6.93 -0.20
CA GLY A 73 18.69 7.00 -1.63
C GLY A 73 17.93 5.79 -2.17
N LYS A 74 17.01 6.03 -3.12
CA LYS A 74 16.28 4.96 -3.82
C LYS A 74 17.19 3.98 -4.57
N LYS A 75 18.24 4.49 -5.23
CA LYS A 75 19.22 3.63 -5.95
C LYS A 75 19.95 2.69 -5.00
N THR A 76 20.37 3.18 -3.84
CA THR A 76 21.00 2.38 -2.79
C THR A 76 20.05 1.31 -2.26
N THR A 77 18.76 1.66 -2.14
CA THR A 77 17.73 0.76 -1.63
C THR A 77 17.49 -0.46 -2.51
N ALA A 78 17.60 -0.32 -3.84
CA ALA A 78 17.34 -1.39 -4.79
C ALA A 78 18.16 -2.67 -4.51
N TRP A 79 19.40 -2.51 -4.02
CA TRP A 79 20.29 -3.61 -3.66
C TRP A 79 19.82 -4.42 -2.45
N TRP A 80 18.97 -3.82 -1.61
CA TRP A 80 18.52 -4.39 -0.35
C TRP A 80 17.09 -4.93 -0.40
N VAL A 81 16.37 -4.72 -1.51
CA VAL A 81 15.02 -5.26 -1.69
C VAL A 81 15.06 -6.79 -1.70
N ASN A 82 14.15 -7.42 -0.96
CA ASN A 82 14.05 -8.86 -0.74
C ASN A 82 15.24 -9.51 -0.01
N LEU A 83 16.23 -8.73 0.40
CA LEU A 83 17.32 -9.20 1.23
C LEU A 83 16.78 -9.68 2.59
N ARG A 84 17.37 -10.76 3.12
CA ARG A 84 17.05 -11.29 4.45
C ARG A 84 17.93 -10.63 5.49
N LEU A 85 17.35 -9.71 6.25
CA LEU A 85 17.98 -9.00 7.35
C LEU A 85 18.02 -9.88 8.61
N PRO A 86 19.21 -10.30 9.10
CA PRO A 86 19.34 -10.96 10.39
C PRO A 86 19.12 -9.96 11.52
N LEU A 87 18.02 -10.11 12.25
CA LEU A 87 17.66 -9.33 13.43
C LEU A 87 17.38 -10.27 14.61
N ALA A 88 18.18 -10.18 15.67
CA ALA A 88 17.97 -10.96 16.90
C ALA A 88 17.69 -12.46 16.65
N ARG A 89 18.52 -13.10 15.82
CA ARG A 89 18.44 -14.53 15.41
C ARG A 89 17.27 -14.90 14.48
N ARG A 90 16.52 -13.92 13.97
CA ARG A 90 15.49 -14.12 12.92
C ARG A 90 15.92 -13.46 11.62
N LEU A 91 15.53 -14.05 10.49
CA LEU A 91 15.82 -13.53 9.15
C LEU A 91 14.56 -12.89 8.58
N LEU A 92 14.48 -11.57 8.68
CA LEU A 92 13.34 -10.79 8.22
C LEU A 92 13.56 -10.34 6.78
N THR A 93 12.55 -10.48 5.91
CA THR A 93 12.69 -10.02 4.52
C THR A 93 12.39 -8.54 4.41
N LEU A 94 13.29 -7.78 3.79
CA LEU A 94 13.05 -6.37 3.46
C LEU A 94 12.13 -6.25 2.25
N ARG A 95 10.99 -5.60 2.41
CA ARG A 95 9.95 -5.41 1.40
C ARG A 95 9.83 -3.94 1.01
N ASP A 96 9.67 -3.70 -0.28
CA ASP A 96 9.40 -2.39 -0.86
C ASP A 96 7.88 -2.20 -1.04
N TYR A 97 7.20 -1.84 0.05
CA TYR A 97 5.75 -1.65 0.02
C TYR A 97 5.32 -0.40 -0.76
N GLU A 98 6.18 0.61 -0.87
CA GLU A 98 5.88 1.79 -1.69
C GLU A 98 5.79 1.41 -3.16
N ARG A 99 6.76 0.63 -3.66
CA ARG A 99 6.72 0.11 -5.03
C ARG A 99 5.56 -0.86 -5.24
N GLN A 100 5.31 -1.77 -4.31
CA GLN A 100 4.17 -2.69 -4.42
C GLN A 100 2.84 -1.93 -4.49
N ARG A 101 2.65 -0.92 -3.65
CA ARG A 101 1.46 -0.07 -3.67
C ARG A 101 1.30 0.64 -5.01
N ASP A 102 2.37 1.21 -5.55
CA ASP A 102 2.32 1.91 -6.83
C ASP A 102 2.02 0.96 -8.00
N THR A 103 2.59 -0.24 -8.00
CA THR A 103 2.24 -1.28 -8.97
C THR A 103 0.77 -1.68 -8.85
N THR A 104 0.27 -1.95 -7.64
CA THR A 104 -1.13 -2.33 -7.39
C THR A 104 -2.13 -1.25 -7.80
N LYS A 105 -1.81 0.04 -7.72
CA LYS A 105 -2.70 1.10 -8.23
C LYS A 105 -2.98 0.95 -9.73
N VAL A 106 -2.04 0.37 -10.47
CA VAL A 106 -2.09 0.20 -11.93
C VAL A 106 -2.61 -1.19 -12.29
N THR A 107 -2.09 -2.23 -11.64
CA THR A 107 -2.39 -3.64 -11.95
C THR A 107 -3.58 -4.20 -11.18
N TYR A 108 -4.02 -3.53 -10.12
CA TYR A 108 -5.03 -4.01 -9.17
C TYR A 108 -4.69 -5.37 -8.52
N GLU A 109 -3.41 -5.74 -8.49
CA GLU A 109 -2.94 -7.00 -7.89
C GLU A 109 -2.99 -6.97 -6.36
N LEU A 110 -3.29 -8.13 -5.76
CA LEU A 110 -3.34 -8.28 -4.31
C LEU A 110 -1.97 -8.08 -3.66
N VAL A 111 -1.87 -7.15 -2.71
CA VAL A 111 -0.70 -6.99 -1.84
C VAL A 111 -0.84 -7.94 -0.64
N LYS A 112 0.08 -8.91 -0.53
CA LYS A 112 0.19 -9.78 0.64
C LYS A 112 1.08 -9.10 1.68
N LEU A 113 0.47 -8.55 2.74
CA LEU A 113 1.22 -8.17 3.93
C LEU A 113 1.42 -9.43 4.77
N ASP A 114 2.64 -9.66 5.26
CA ASP A 114 3.05 -10.94 5.86
C ASP A 114 2.20 -11.37 7.09
N TYR A 115 1.38 -10.45 7.65
CA TYR A 115 0.49 -10.71 8.80
C TYR A 115 -0.99 -10.36 8.60
N TYR A 116 -1.37 -9.69 7.52
CA TYR A 116 -2.76 -9.36 7.22
C TYR A 116 -3.05 -9.58 5.74
N ARG A 117 -3.96 -10.49 5.44
CA ARG A 117 -4.52 -10.66 4.10
C ARG A 117 -5.84 -9.89 4.05
N PHE A 118 -5.84 -8.73 3.40
CA PHE A 118 -7.09 -8.03 3.08
C PHE A 118 -7.35 -8.05 1.58
N THR A 119 -8.63 -8.11 1.21
CA THR A 119 -9.10 -8.09 -0.17
C THR A 119 -9.74 -6.73 -0.41
N ILE A 120 -9.20 -5.91 -1.30
CA ILE A 120 -9.82 -4.64 -1.71
C ILE A 120 -10.36 -4.82 -3.12
N SER A 121 -11.67 -4.69 -3.28
CA SER A 121 -12.33 -4.66 -4.59
C SER A 121 -12.73 -3.22 -4.92
N VAL A 122 -12.14 -2.65 -5.98
CA VAL A 122 -12.49 -1.31 -6.45
C VAL A 122 -13.63 -1.42 -7.45
N LYS A 123 -14.85 -1.00 -7.06
CA LYS A 123 -15.98 -0.91 -7.99
C LYS A 123 -15.77 0.27 -8.94
N LYS A 124 -15.61 0.00 -10.24
CA LYS A 124 -15.56 1.02 -11.30
C LYS A 124 -16.92 1.71 -11.35
N LYS A 125 -16.99 3.02 -11.06
CA LYS A 125 -18.23 3.81 -11.29
C LYS A 125 -18.54 3.77 -12.79
N ARG A 126 -19.72 3.27 -13.16
CA ARG A 126 -20.26 3.42 -14.51
C ARG A 126 -20.56 4.91 -14.73
N LYS A 127 -20.02 5.51 -15.80
CA LYS A 127 -20.45 6.83 -16.25
C LYS A 127 -21.91 6.69 -16.71
N HIS A 128 -22.82 7.40 -16.07
CA HIS A 128 -24.21 7.50 -16.48
C HIS A 128 -24.24 8.39 -17.73
N GLY A 129 -24.27 7.76 -18.90
CA GLY A 129 -24.54 8.45 -20.15
C GLY A 129 -26.02 8.76 -20.24
N HIS A 130 -26.34 10.04 -20.40
CA HIS A 130 -27.66 10.56 -20.77
C HIS A 130 -28.23 9.78 -21.97
N VAL A 131 -29.41 9.20 -21.82
CA VAL A 131 -30.29 8.90 -22.96
C VAL A 131 -31.44 9.89 -22.89
N GLN A 132 -31.46 10.76 -23.89
CA GLN A 132 -32.42 11.84 -24.09
C GLN A 132 -33.75 11.23 -24.55
N ARG A 133 -34.86 11.64 -23.92
CA ARG A 133 -36.21 11.31 -24.37
C ARG A 133 -36.39 11.78 -25.82
N ARG A 134 -37.02 10.95 -26.65
CA ARG A 134 -37.76 11.39 -27.83
C ARG A 134 -39.15 10.74 -27.76
N LEU A 135 -40.16 11.61 -27.74
CA LEU A 135 -41.58 11.30 -27.63
C LEU A 135 -42.18 11.40 -29.06
N LEU A 136 -43.21 10.58 -29.33
CA LEU A 136 -44.26 10.71 -30.37
C LEU A 136 -43.84 10.42 -31.82
N ASP A 137 -44.60 9.74 -32.67
CA ASP A 137 -45.91 9.07 -32.67
C ASP A 137 -45.89 8.07 -33.84
N ASP A 138 -46.74 7.05 -33.86
CA ASP A 138 -47.40 6.56 -35.09
C ASP A 138 -48.38 5.42 -34.74
N ASP A 139 -49.64 5.82 -34.76
CA ASP A 139 -50.90 5.13 -34.99
C ASP A 139 -50.85 3.68 -35.52
N ASN A 140 -51.63 2.79 -34.89
CA ASN A 140 -52.44 1.85 -35.66
C ASN A 140 -53.68 1.39 -34.87
N GLU A 141 -54.84 1.77 -35.39
CA GLU A 141 -56.18 1.37 -34.96
C GLU A 141 -56.49 -0.12 -35.27
N ASP A 142 -57.47 -0.61 -34.51
CA ASP A 142 -58.50 -1.60 -34.82
C ASP A 142 -58.18 -3.09 -35.07
N GLY A 143 -58.93 -3.93 -34.35
CA GLY A 143 -59.04 -5.37 -34.65
C GLY A 143 -59.51 -6.26 -33.51
N THR A 144 -60.74 -6.04 -33.03
CA THR A 144 -61.73 -7.03 -32.56
C THR A 144 -61.28 -8.47 -32.19
N GLY A 145 -61.67 -8.89 -30.97
CA GLY A 145 -62.28 -10.22 -30.77
C GLY A 145 -61.65 -11.12 -29.70
N GLY A 146 -62.45 -11.45 -28.67
CA GLY A 146 -62.24 -12.68 -27.89
C GLY A 146 -62.43 -12.54 -26.38
N ALA A 147 -63.66 -12.38 -25.93
CA ALA A 147 -64.06 -12.67 -24.55
C ALA A 147 -64.08 -14.19 -24.32
N ASN A 148 -63.52 -14.68 -23.21
CA ASN A 148 -64.01 -15.92 -22.59
C ASN A 148 -63.66 -16.02 -21.08
N ILE A 149 -64.70 -15.76 -20.28
CA ILE A 149 -65.15 -16.43 -19.05
C ILE A 149 -64.19 -17.38 -18.31
N ASN A 150 -64.04 -17.13 -17.00
CA ASN A 150 -63.87 -18.17 -15.97
C ASN A 150 -64.62 -17.75 -14.70
N THR A 151 -65.81 -18.32 -14.49
CA THR A 151 -66.53 -18.34 -13.20
C THR A 151 -66.69 -19.77 -12.72
N SER A 152 -65.98 -20.06 -11.62
CA SER A 152 -66.31 -20.94 -10.48
C SER A 152 -67.02 -22.29 -10.69
N GLY A 153 -66.44 -23.33 -10.08
CA GLY A 153 -67.20 -24.22 -9.19
C GLY A 153 -66.84 -25.70 -9.22
N SER A 154 -66.06 -26.16 -8.24
CA SER A 154 -66.44 -27.19 -7.24
C SER A 154 -65.29 -27.40 -6.26
#